data_AF-A0A5M4EUW4-F1
#
_entry.id   AF-A0A5M4EUW4-F1
#
_cell.length_a   1.000
_cell.length_b   1.000
_cell.length_c   1.000
_cell.angle_alpha   90.00
_cell.angle_beta   90.00
_cell.angle_gamma   90.00
#
_symmetry.space_group_name_H-M   'P 1'
#
loop_
_entity.id
_entity.type
_entity.pdbx_description
1 polymer ?
#
loop_
_entity_poly.entity_id
_entity_poly.type
_entity_poly.pdbx_seq_one_letter_code
_entity_poly.pdbx_strand_id
1 'polypeptide(L)' 'QAGDILSDRIIHILKEINAPNGLSELGYTDNDIPALVKGTLPQHRVTKLAPRETGSEDLCKLFSQSMQLW' A
#
# COMPACT_ATOMS: atom_id res chain seq x y z
N GLN A 1 -4.12 16.85 -8.56
CA GLN A 1 -5.28 16.91 -9.47
C GLN A 1 -5.40 15.67 -10.37
N ALA A 2 -4.51 15.40 -11.34
CA ALA A 2 -4.65 14.18 -12.16
C ALA A 2 -4.50 12.87 -11.34
N GLY A 3 -3.60 12.85 -10.36
CA GLY A 3 -3.40 11.69 -9.48
C GLY A 3 -4.62 11.37 -8.62
N ASP A 4 -5.30 12.38 -8.09
CA ASP A 4 -6.47 12.20 -7.21
C ASP A 4 -7.64 11.59 -8.00
N ILE A 5 -7.92 12.13 -9.20
CA ILE A 5 -8.95 11.59 -10.10
C ILE A 5 -8.67 10.14 -10.48
N LEU A 6 -7.39 9.81 -10.75
CA LEU A 6 -6.99 8.44 -11.06
C LEU A 6 -7.18 7.52 -9.85
N SER A 7 -6.77 7.96 -8.66
CA SER A 7 -6.93 7.20 -7.40
C SER A 7 -8.40 6.91 -7.12
N ASP A 8 -9.28 7.91 -7.24
CA ASP A 8 -10.72 7.76 -7.03
C ASP A 8 -11.32 6.74 -8.01
N ARG A 9 -10.87 6.74 -9.27
CA ARG A 9 -11.36 5.77 -10.26
C ARG A 9 -10.88 4.35 -9.97
N ILE A 10 -9.64 4.18 -9.49
CA ILE A 10 -9.13 2.87 -9.07
C ILE A 10 -9.93 2.37 -7.87
N ILE A 11 -10.17 3.20 -6.86
CA ILE A 11 -10.99 2.86 -5.69
C ILE A 11 -12.40 2.44 -6.11
N HIS A 12 -13.01 3.15 -7.07
CA HIS A 12 -14.32 2.77 -7.61
C HIS A 12 -14.30 1.36 -8.22
N ILE A 13 -13.29 1.01 -9.02
CA ILE A 13 -13.15 -0.34 -9.60
C ILE A 13 -12.97 -1.40 -8.51
N LEU A 14 -12.16 -1.13 -7.48
CA LEU A 14 -11.94 -2.03 -6.35
C LEU A 14 -13.26 -2.31 -5.60
N LYS A 15 -14.11 -1.29 -5.40
CA LYS A 15 -15.44 -1.45 -4.81
C LYS A 15 -16.36 -2.30 -5.67
N GLU A 16 -16.40 -2.08 -6.99
CA GLU A 16 -17.25 -2.84 -7.92
C GLU A 16 -16.92 -4.35 -7.93
N ILE A 17 -15.64 -4.70 -7.77
CA ILE A 17 -15.21 -6.11 -7.70
C ILE A 17 -15.28 -6.68 -6.27
N ASN A 18 -15.79 -5.92 -5.30
CA ASN A 18 -15.81 -6.29 -3.88
C ASN A 18 -14.43 -6.62 -3.31
N ALA A 19 -13.40 -5.87 -3.71
CA ALA A 19 -12.08 -6.01 -3.12
C ALA A 19 -12.08 -5.51 -1.66
N PRO A 20 -11.22 -6.09 -0.80
CA PRO A 20 -11.10 -5.65 0.59
C PRO A 20 -10.65 -4.19 0.70
N ASN A 21 -11.20 -3.47 1.67
CA ASN A 21 -10.84 -2.07 1.98
C ASN A 21 -9.52 -1.98 2.76
N GLY A 22 -8.44 -2.39 2.11
CA GLY A 22 -7.10 -2.34 2.69
C GLY A 22 -6.74 -3.56 3.52
N LEU A 23 -5.59 -3.47 4.17
CA LEU A 23 -4.92 -4.59 4.83
C LEU A 23 -5.66 -5.05 6.10
N SER A 24 -6.42 -4.16 6.75
CA SER A 24 -7.17 -4.53 7.96
C SER A 24 -8.28 -5.55 7.69
N GLU A 25 -8.93 -5.48 6.52
CA GLU A 25 -9.94 -6.49 6.13
C GLU A 25 -9.31 -7.85 5.78
N LEU A 26 -8.00 -7.88 5.52
CA LEU A 26 -7.22 -9.11 5.33
C LEU A 26 -6.67 -9.67 6.65
N GLY A 27 -6.92 -9.00 7.78
CA GLY A 27 -6.49 -9.43 9.11
C GLY A 27 -5.13 -8.89 9.57
N TYR A 28 -4.53 -7.94 8.83
CA TYR A 28 -3.32 -7.24 9.28
C TYR A 28 -3.65 -6.09 10.23
N THR A 29 -2.69 -5.76 11.08
CA THR A 29 -2.77 -4.66 12.03
C THR A 29 -1.53 -3.77 11.91
N ASP A 30 -1.56 -2.60 12.54
CA ASP A 30 -0.39 -1.71 12.59
C ASP A 30 0.84 -2.39 13.23
N ASN A 31 0.62 -3.38 14.10
CA ASN A 31 1.70 -4.16 14.71
C ASN A 31 2.47 -5.01 13.69
N ASP A 32 1.89 -5.31 12.53
CA ASP A 32 2.52 -6.10 11.47
C ASP A 32 3.41 -5.25 10.55
N ILE A 33 3.26 -3.91 10.58
CA ILE A 33 4.02 -2.98 9.72
C ILE A 33 5.54 -3.20 9.82
N PRO A 34 6.16 -3.33 11.01
CA PRO A 34 7.60 -3.58 11.10
C PRO A 34 8.04 -4.86 10.37
N ALA A 35 7.23 -5.92 10.43
CA ALA A 35 7.52 -7.18 9.75
C ALA A 35 7.35 -7.05 8.22
N LEU A 36 6.30 -6.35 7.78
CA LEU A 36 6.04 -6.06 6.36
C LEU A 36 7.16 -5.22 5.74
N VAL A 37 7.62 -4.18 6.42
CA VAL A 37 8.75 -3.34 5.97
C VAL A 37 10.03 -4.18 5.87
N LYS A 38 10.35 -4.94 6.92
CA LYS A 38 11.54 -5.81 6.94
C LYS A 38 11.52 -6.84 5.81
N GLY A 39 10.36 -7.43 5.51
CA GLY A 39 10.19 -8.37 4.41
C GLY A 39 10.26 -7.74 3.02
N THR A 40 9.94 -6.45 2.89
CA THR A 40 9.88 -5.73 1.61
C THR A 40 11.22 -5.12 1.21
N LEU A 41 12.00 -4.61 2.17
CA LEU A 41 13.32 -4.01 1.93
C LEU A 41 14.28 -4.84 1.05
N PRO A 42 14.47 -6.16 1.26
CA PRO A 42 15.40 -6.95 0.45
C PRO A 42 14.88 -7.25 -0.96
N GLN A 43 13.63 -6.90 -1.30
CA GLN A 43 13.02 -7.18 -2.61
C GLN A 43 13.47 -6.18 -3.69
N HIS A 44 14.79 -5.97 -3.81
CA HIS A 44 15.43 -4.96 -4.69
C HIS A 44 15.02 -5.05 -6.16
N ARG A 45 14.67 -6.24 -6.64
CA ARG A 45 14.20 -6.42 -8.03
C ARG A 45 12.87 -5.72 -8.30
N VAL A 46 12.00 -5.61 -7.29
CA VAL A 46 10.69 -4.95 -7.38
C VAL A 46 10.81 -3.51 -6.91
N THR A 47 11.47 -3.26 -5.78
CA THR A 47 11.55 -1.90 -5.19
C THR A 47 12.34 -0.92 -6.05
N LYS A 48 13.32 -1.36 -6.86
CA LYS A 48 14.04 -0.51 -7.82
C LYS A 48 13.23 -0.12 -9.07
N LEU A 49 12.06 -0.72 -9.28
CA LEU A 49 11.16 -0.33 -10.38
C LEU A 49 10.32 0.89 -10.01
N ALA A 50 10.25 1.25 -8.73
CA ALA A 50 9.53 2.43 -8.30
C ALA A 50 10.16 3.70 -8.90
N PRO A 51 9.36 4.64 -9.43
CA PRO A 51 9.88 5.89 -9.97
C PRO A 51 10.45 6.83 -8.90
N ARG A 52 10.23 6.51 -7.61
CA ARG A 52 10.74 7.22 -6.45
C ARG A 52 11.53 6.23 -5.58
N GLU A 53 12.58 6.74 -4.95
CA GLU A 53 13.30 5.97 -3.94
C GLU A 53 12.32 5.50 -2.85
N THR A 54 12.48 4.25 -2.41
CA THR A 54 11.56 3.59 -1.48
C THR A 54 12.37 3.00 -0.35
N GLY A 55 12.44 3.74 0.77
CA GLY A 55 13.13 3.34 1.98
C GLY A 55 12.21 2.71 3.03
N SER A 56 12.77 2.44 4.20
CA SER A 56 12.02 1.88 5.34
C SER A 56 10.88 2.80 5.79
N GLU A 57 11.12 4.11 5.82
CA GLU A 57 10.12 5.11 6.22
C GLU A 57 8.98 5.22 5.20
N ASP A 58 9.30 5.21 3.90
CA ASP A 58 8.30 5.23 2.82
C ASP A 58 7.39 4.01 2.88
N LEU A 59 7.97 2.82 3.10
CA LEU A 59 7.22 1.58 3.24
C LEU A 59 6.35 1.58 4.49
N CYS A 60 6.85 2.08 5.61
CA CYS A 60 6.07 2.21 6.84
C CYS A 60 4.84 3.09 6.62
N LYS A 61 5.04 4.25 6.00
CA LYS A 61 3.95 5.17 5.64
C LYS A 61 2.98 4.53 4.65
N LEU A 62 3.48 3.84 3.63
CA LEU A 62 2.66 3.15 2.64
C LEU A 62 1.75 2.10 3.29
N PHE A 63 2.31 1.22 4.12
CA PHE A 63 1.52 0.18 4.80
C PHE A 63 0.50 0.77 5.77
N SER A 64 0.88 1.80 6.55
CA SER A 64 -0.04 2.50 7.45
C SER A 64 -1.21 3.13 6.68
N GLN A 65 -0.93 3.82 5.57
CA GLN A 65 -1.97 4.39 4.71
C GLN A 65 -2.77 3.34 3.93
N SER A 66 -2.31 2.08 3.88
CA SER A 66 -3.00 0.99 3.20
C SER A 66 -3.84 0.13 4.15
N MET A 67 -3.85 0.43 5.45
CA MET A 67 -4.72 -0.27 6.41
C MET A 67 -6.19 -0.10 6.05
N GLN A 68 -6.57 1.12 5.66
CA GLN A 68 -7.87 1.47 5.09
C GLN A 68 -7.67 2.38 3.87
N LEU A 69 -8.29 2.04 2.75
CA LEU A 69 -8.07 2.72 1.47
C LEU A 69 -9.18 3.73 1.11
N TRP A 70 -10.40 3.54 1.60
CA TRP A 70 -11.55 4.41 1.36
C TRP A 70 -12.56 4.42 2.51
#